data_AF-A0A7L5AB57-F1
#
_entry.id   AF-A0A7L5AB57-F1
#
_cell.length_a   1.000
_cell.length_b   1.000
_cell.length_c   1.000
_cell.angle_alpha   90.00
_cell.angle_beta   90.00
_cell.angle_gamma   90.00
#
_symmetry.space_group_name_H-M   'P 1'
#
loop_
_entity.id
_entity.type
_entity.pdbx_description
1 polymer ?
#
loop_
_entity_poly.entity_id
_entity_poly.type
_entity_poly.pdbx_seq_one_letter_code
_entity_poly.pdbx_strand_id
1 'polypeptide(L)'
;MADLPIARTTLILLALNGTLGLALQAQALPTPLPNAPGRQIEQTGQASLGGAVVDPDHSKVAGAQVTVKDTATKVTHTVTTDSDGRFGFPALEPGQFTLTIRSAGFAPWSSSGILLTPGEEYEMPPVQLQIATATAQVDVTFTQYDMAQEQLHEQEQQRIFAIFPNFYVTYNWKAAPLTPGQKFKLSLRASSDPGFFLQTAAIAGIEQWQNTYEGYGQGAQGYFKRFGASSADGFTAAMIGGAILPSLLHQDPRYFYKGTGTIRSRVLYAISTVVICKGDNGKWQPNYSNVLGNLASAGISNAYYPASDRHGARVTIDNALIGTASGAFSSLMQEFVLRKFTPHHKP
;
A
#
# COMPACT_ATOMS: atom_id res chain seq x y z
N MET A 1 40.59 39.49 3.05
CA MET A 1 39.35 39.55 2.23
C MET A 1 39.05 38.12 1.82
N ALA A 2 37.85 37.65 2.13
CA ALA A 2 37.49 36.24 2.12
C ALA A 2 37.06 35.77 0.72
N ASP A 3 37.69 34.70 0.23
CA ASP A 3 37.27 33.98 -0.97
C ASP A 3 36.54 32.69 -0.57
N LEU A 4 35.26 32.62 -0.93
CA LEU A 4 34.44 31.40 -0.90
C LEU A 4 34.54 30.71 -2.27
N PRO A 5 34.94 29.42 -2.34
CA PRO A 5 34.46 28.59 -3.43
C PRO A 5 34.26 27.12 -3.02
N ILE A 6 33.06 26.73 -2.59
CA ILE A 6 32.65 25.30 -2.57
C ILE A 6 31.24 25.08 -3.17
N ALA A 7 30.44 26.13 -3.39
CA ALA A 7 29.03 25.98 -3.75
C ALA A 7 28.70 25.92 -5.26
N ARG A 8 29.67 25.70 -6.16
CA ARG A 8 29.42 25.87 -7.62
C ARG A 8 29.56 24.64 -8.52
N THR A 9 29.89 23.45 -8.01
CA THR A 9 30.19 22.31 -8.91
C THR A 9 29.43 21.01 -8.57
N THR A 10 28.29 21.11 -7.88
CA THR A 10 27.34 19.97 -7.68
C THR A 10 25.99 20.25 -8.36
N LEU A 11 25.98 21.06 -9.44
CA LEU A 11 24.75 21.48 -10.13
C LEU A 11 24.74 21.18 -11.64
N ILE A 12 25.60 20.28 -12.12
CA ILE A 12 25.63 19.87 -13.55
C ILE A 12 25.35 18.36 -13.63
N LEU A 13 24.11 17.99 -13.35
CA LEU A 13 23.49 16.73 -13.81
C LEU A 13 21.96 16.86 -13.93
N LEU A 14 21.47 18.09 -14.04
CA LEU A 14 20.06 18.43 -14.23
C LEU A 14 19.89 19.12 -15.57
N ALA A 15 19.74 18.31 -16.62
CA ALA A 15 19.15 18.76 -17.87
C ALA A 15 18.47 17.58 -18.55
N LEU A 16 17.16 17.66 -18.74
CA LEU A 16 16.45 17.21 -19.95
C LEU A 16 14.97 17.63 -19.87
N ASN A 17 14.76 18.86 -20.32
CA ASN A 17 13.69 19.38 -21.18
C ASN A 17 12.31 18.67 -21.25
N GLY A 18 11.27 19.47 -20.95
CA GLY A 18 10.23 19.89 -21.90
C GLY A 18 9.19 18.88 -22.38
N THR A 19 7.90 19.21 -22.25
CA THR A 19 6.86 18.86 -23.25
C THR A 19 5.58 19.68 -23.06
N LEU A 20 5.09 20.19 -24.19
CA LEU A 20 3.81 20.87 -24.42
C LEU A 20 2.62 19.90 -24.45
N GLY A 21 1.44 20.42 -24.08
CA GLY A 21 0.19 20.35 -24.86
C GLY A 21 -0.60 19.03 -24.90
N LEU A 22 -1.85 19.07 -24.42
CA LEU A 22 -3.07 18.87 -25.23
C LEU A 22 -4.34 18.97 -24.37
N ALA A 23 -5.37 19.56 -24.98
CA ALA A 23 -6.69 19.86 -24.43
C ALA A 23 -7.61 18.64 -24.43
N LEU A 24 -8.66 18.66 -23.59
CA LEU A 24 -9.99 18.19 -23.98
C LEU A 24 -11.06 18.87 -23.11
N GLN A 25 -11.96 19.60 -23.76
CA GLN A 25 -13.23 20.10 -23.21
C GLN A 25 -14.28 18.97 -23.26
N ALA A 26 -15.21 18.96 -22.31
CA ALA A 26 -16.55 18.40 -22.52
C ALA A 26 -17.58 19.19 -21.71
N GLN A 27 -18.66 19.56 -22.39
CA GLN A 27 -19.74 20.46 -21.97
C GLN A 27 -20.87 19.71 -21.27
N ALA A 28 -21.83 20.47 -20.71
CA ALA A 28 -22.87 20.04 -19.79
C ALA A 28 -24.28 19.88 -20.43
N LEU A 29 -25.07 18.95 -19.84
CA LEU A 29 -26.56 18.88 -19.63
C LEU A 29 -27.49 18.83 -20.88
N PRO A 30 -28.80 18.39 -20.80
CA PRO A 30 -29.71 18.22 -19.64
C PRO A 30 -30.68 16.97 -19.66
N THR A 31 -31.51 16.82 -18.61
CA THR A 31 -32.79 16.03 -18.51
C THR A 31 -33.99 17.01 -18.34
N PRO A 32 -35.33 16.69 -18.23
CA PRO A 32 -36.11 15.39 -18.15
C PRO A 32 -37.56 15.36 -18.81
N LEU A 33 -38.34 14.28 -18.52
CA LEU A 33 -39.84 14.06 -18.45
C LEU A 33 -40.65 13.58 -19.71
N PRO A 34 -41.89 13.00 -19.61
CA PRO A 34 -42.72 12.43 -18.51
C PRO A 34 -43.42 11.04 -18.79
N ASN A 35 -44.17 10.53 -17.78
CA ASN A 35 -44.95 9.28 -17.67
C ASN A 35 -46.15 9.08 -18.63
N ALA A 36 -46.54 7.82 -18.87
CA ALA A 36 -47.84 7.40 -19.43
C ALA A 36 -48.50 6.30 -18.55
N PRO A 37 -49.84 6.33 -18.29
CA PRO A 37 -50.53 5.34 -17.47
C PRO A 37 -51.21 4.24 -18.32
N GLY A 38 -51.18 2.99 -17.86
CA GLY A 38 -51.84 1.85 -18.49
C GLY A 38 -52.36 0.82 -17.49
N ARG A 39 -53.67 0.89 -17.23
CA ARG A 39 -54.64 -0.12 -16.71
C ARG A 39 -54.11 -1.34 -15.93
N GLN A 40 -54.55 -1.45 -14.67
CA GLN A 40 -54.64 -2.73 -13.95
C GLN A 40 -56.05 -3.33 -14.12
N ILE A 41 -56.09 -4.63 -14.36
CA ILE A 41 -57.31 -5.45 -14.35
C ILE A 41 -57.38 -6.04 -12.94
N GLU A 42 -58.38 -5.66 -12.15
CA GLU A 42 -58.67 -6.33 -10.88
C GLU A 42 -59.27 -7.70 -11.19
N GLN A 43 -58.50 -8.74 -10.88
CA GLN A 43 -59.00 -10.11 -10.73
C GLN A 43 -58.86 -10.44 -9.24
N THR A 44 -59.99 -10.53 -8.56
CA THR A 44 -60.07 -10.86 -7.13
C THR A 44 -60.01 -12.38 -6.96
N GLY A 45 -58.83 -12.87 -6.55
CA GLY A 45 -58.63 -14.25 -6.10
C GLY A 45 -57.28 -14.37 -5.41
N GLN A 46 -57.26 -14.86 -4.17
CA GLN A 46 -56.00 -15.20 -3.50
C GLN A 46 -55.34 -16.37 -4.24
N ALA A 47 -54.01 -16.31 -4.36
CA ALA A 47 -53.19 -17.37 -4.94
C ALA A 47 -52.65 -18.28 -3.82
N SER A 48 -52.25 -19.49 -4.19
CA SER A 48 -51.58 -20.43 -3.29
C SER A 48 -50.22 -20.87 -3.82
N LEU A 49 -49.29 -21.10 -2.90
CA LEU A 49 -47.91 -21.50 -3.19
C LEU A 49 -47.55 -22.71 -2.34
N GLY A 50 -47.24 -23.84 -2.97
CA GLY A 50 -46.83 -25.08 -2.32
C GLY A 50 -45.49 -25.60 -2.83
N GLY A 51 -44.90 -26.53 -2.08
CA GLY A 51 -43.71 -27.24 -2.53
C GLY A 51 -43.10 -28.15 -1.47
N ALA A 52 -41.98 -28.77 -1.83
CA ALA A 52 -41.21 -29.66 -0.95
C ALA A 52 -39.74 -29.25 -0.90
N VAL A 53 -39.09 -29.50 0.24
CA VAL A 53 -37.66 -29.24 0.48
C VAL A 53 -36.93 -30.57 0.68
N VAL A 54 -35.87 -30.78 -0.09
CA VAL A 54 -35.04 -31.98 -0.08
C VAL A 54 -33.56 -31.66 0.09
N ASP A 55 -32.76 -32.63 0.50
CA ASP A 55 -31.29 -32.53 0.59
C ASP A 55 -30.59 -33.05 -0.70
N PRO A 56 -29.24 -32.99 -0.80
CA PRO A 56 -28.49 -33.50 -1.94
C PRO A 56 -28.73 -34.99 -2.24
N ASP A 57 -29.08 -35.78 -1.22
CA ASP A 57 -29.39 -37.20 -1.32
C ASP A 57 -30.89 -37.48 -1.61
N HIS A 58 -31.66 -36.42 -1.92
CA HIS A 58 -33.11 -36.44 -2.14
C HIS A 58 -33.95 -36.83 -0.92
N SER A 59 -33.38 -36.78 0.27
CA SER A 59 -34.10 -36.99 1.52
C SER A 59 -34.91 -35.74 1.90
N LYS A 60 -36.06 -35.95 2.53
CA LYS A 60 -36.99 -34.88 2.95
C LYS A 60 -36.40 -34.06 4.09
N VAL A 61 -36.50 -32.73 4.01
CA VAL A 61 -36.02 -31.82 5.05
C VAL A 61 -37.18 -31.28 5.87
N ALA A 62 -37.40 -31.87 7.05
CA ALA A 62 -38.37 -31.39 8.02
C ALA A 62 -37.81 -30.23 8.86
N GLY A 63 -38.66 -29.30 9.31
CA GLY A 63 -38.24 -28.20 10.17
C GLY A 63 -37.54 -27.04 9.46
N ALA A 64 -37.50 -27.02 8.12
CA ALA A 64 -36.95 -25.91 7.36
C ALA A 64 -37.91 -24.70 7.42
N GLN A 65 -37.38 -23.53 7.76
CA GLN A 65 -38.11 -22.28 7.77
C GLN A 65 -38.24 -21.77 6.32
N VAL A 66 -39.47 -21.64 5.84
CA VAL A 66 -39.80 -21.17 4.51
C VAL A 66 -40.47 -19.80 4.63
N THR A 67 -39.85 -18.76 4.10
CA THR A 67 -40.36 -17.39 4.12
C THR A 67 -40.65 -16.93 2.71
N VAL A 68 -41.90 -16.57 2.44
CA VAL A 68 -42.31 -15.90 1.20
C VAL A 68 -42.41 -14.40 1.47
N LYS A 69 -41.84 -13.59 0.59
CA LYS A 69 -41.82 -12.12 0.69
C LYS A 69 -42.39 -11.49 -0.57
N ASP A 70 -43.43 -10.70 -0.43
CA ASP A 70 -43.94 -9.86 -1.51
C ASP A 70 -42.90 -8.79 -1.87
N THR A 71 -42.53 -8.73 -3.14
CA THR A 71 -41.52 -7.77 -3.62
C THR A 71 -42.05 -6.34 -3.70
N ALA A 72 -43.35 -6.14 -3.88
CA ALA A 72 -44.00 -4.83 -3.94
C ALA A 72 -44.34 -4.32 -2.53
N THR A 73 -45.11 -5.09 -1.76
CA THR A 73 -45.59 -4.65 -0.42
C THR A 73 -44.58 -4.91 0.70
N LYS A 74 -43.56 -5.74 0.45
CA LYS A 74 -42.56 -6.22 1.44
C LYS A 74 -43.14 -7.07 2.57
N VAL A 75 -44.42 -7.40 2.53
CA VAL A 75 -45.07 -8.31 3.50
C VAL A 75 -44.42 -9.69 3.42
N THR A 76 -44.22 -10.32 4.58
CA THR A 76 -43.59 -11.64 4.69
C THR A 76 -44.51 -12.61 5.41
N HIS A 77 -44.66 -13.82 4.86
CA HIS A 77 -45.26 -14.95 5.54
C HIS A 77 -44.21 -16.03 5.75
N THR A 78 -44.21 -16.67 6.90
CA THR A 78 -43.25 -17.72 7.24
C THR A 78 -43.98 -18.95 7.73
N VAL A 79 -43.61 -20.11 7.17
CA VAL A 79 -44.07 -21.43 7.58
C VAL A 79 -42.86 -22.33 7.81
N THR A 80 -43.08 -23.49 8.42
CA THR A 80 -42.04 -24.50 8.62
C THR A 80 -42.44 -25.76 7.87
N THR A 81 -41.48 -26.44 7.24
CA THR A 81 -41.77 -27.72 6.55
C THR A 81 -42.20 -28.80 7.54
N ASP A 82 -43.17 -29.61 7.12
CA ASP A 82 -43.67 -30.75 7.90
C ASP A 82 -42.71 -31.96 7.89
N SER A 83 -43.13 -33.09 8.48
CA SER A 83 -42.35 -34.34 8.48
C SER A 83 -42.10 -34.91 7.09
N ASP A 84 -42.90 -34.52 6.10
CA ASP A 84 -42.74 -34.91 4.70
C ASP A 84 -41.90 -33.91 3.89
N GLY A 85 -41.37 -32.87 4.54
CA GLY A 85 -40.60 -31.80 3.91
C GLY A 85 -41.45 -30.81 3.12
N ARG A 86 -42.77 -30.83 3.28
CA ARG A 86 -43.70 -30.00 2.51
C ARG A 86 -44.02 -28.68 3.21
N PHE A 87 -44.28 -27.65 2.41
CA PHE A 87 -44.77 -26.35 2.87
C PHE A 87 -45.91 -25.87 1.97
N GLY A 88 -46.75 -24.97 2.50
CA GLY A 88 -47.83 -24.37 1.73
C GLY A 88 -48.27 -23.01 2.28
N PHE A 89 -48.60 -22.11 1.37
CA PHE A 89 -49.20 -20.79 1.63
C PHE A 89 -50.53 -20.71 0.87
N PRO A 90 -51.68 -20.93 1.53
CA PRO A 90 -52.97 -21.08 0.83
C PRO A 90 -53.65 -19.76 0.44
N ALA A 91 -53.15 -18.60 0.91
CA ALA A 91 -53.85 -17.32 0.81
C ALA A 91 -52.89 -16.13 0.61
N LEU A 92 -52.18 -16.11 -0.52
CA LEU A 92 -51.29 -15.02 -0.91
C LEU A 92 -52.01 -14.03 -1.83
N GLU A 93 -51.72 -12.74 -1.66
CA GLU A 93 -52.17 -11.73 -2.62
C GLU A 93 -51.43 -11.91 -3.96
N PRO A 94 -52.10 -11.80 -5.11
CA PRO A 94 -51.43 -11.93 -6.41
C PRO A 94 -50.32 -10.90 -6.58
N GLY A 95 -49.14 -11.33 -7.04
CA GLY A 95 -47.96 -10.48 -7.07
C GLY A 95 -46.67 -11.23 -7.33
N GLN A 96 -45.55 -10.52 -7.25
CA GLN A 96 -44.21 -11.11 -7.37
C GLN A 96 -43.61 -11.38 -5.99
N PHE A 97 -43.18 -12.62 -5.76
CA PHE A 97 -42.69 -13.10 -4.48
C PHE A 97 -41.25 -13.59 -4.56
N THR A 98 -40.50 -13.40 -3.49
CA THR A 98 -39.22 -14.10 -3.26
C THR A 98 -39.42 -15.12 -2.16
N LEU A 99 -39.06 -16.37 -2.42
CA LEU A 99 -39.05 -17.43 -1.42
C LEU A 99 -37.63 -17.57 -0.85
N THR A 100 -37.50 -17.67 0.46
CA THR A 100 -36.24 -17.96 1.15
C THR A 100 -36.43 -19.15 2.07
N ILE A 101 -35.54 -20.14 1.96
CA ILE A 101 -35.58 -21.36 2.77
C ILE A 101 -34.31 -21.41 3.62
N ARG A 102 -34.48 -21.65 4.92
CA ARG A 102 -33.38 -21.79 5.89
C ARG A 102 -33.60 -23.04 6.72
N SER A 103 -32.56 -23.88 6.81
CA SER A 103 -32.54 -25.04 7.69
C SER A 103 -31.15 -25.18 8.31
N ALA A 104 -31.07 -25.69 9.53
CA ALA A 104 -29.79 -25.90 10.21
C ALA A 104 -28.95 -26.93 9.43
N GLY A 105 -27.67 -26.62 9.19
CA GLY A 105 -26.77 -27.47 8.41
C GLY A 105 -26.82 -27.28 6.89
N PHE A 106 -27.72 -26.42 6.38
CA PHE A 106 -27.87 -26.15 4.95
C PHE A 106 -27.61 -24.68 4.60
N ALA A 107 -27.10 -24.44 3.39
CA ALA A 107 -26.96 -23.09 2.86
C ALA A 107 -28.35 -22.48 2.61
N PRO A 108 -28.57 -21.18 2.92
CA PRO A 108 -29.83 -20.53 2.65
C PRO A 108 -30.10 -20.52 1.15
N TRP A 109 -31.30 -20.89 0.75
CA TRP A 109 -31.72 -20.89 -0.65
C TRP A 109 -32.75 -19.78 -0.88
N SER A 110 -32.66 -19.10 -2.04
CA SER A 110 -33.63 -18.09 -2.45
C SER A 110 -34.04 -18.25 -3.91
N SER A 111 -35.33 -18.03 -4.20
CA SER A 111 -35.86 -18.07 -5.57
C SER A 111 -35.62 -16.77 -6.33
N SER A 112 -35.57 -16.87 -7.67
CA SER A 112 -35.60 -15.71 -8.57
C SER A 112 -37.04 -15.33 -8.89
N GLY A 113 -37.68 -14.52 -8.04
CA GLY A 113 -38.97 -13.85 -8.32
C GLY A 113 -40.09 -14.72 -8.90
N ILE A 114 -40.89 -15.35 -8.03
CA ILE A 114 -42.08 -16.14 -8.39
C ILE A 114 -43.24 -15.18 -8.67
N LEU A 115 -43.83 -15.22 -9.86
CA LEU A 115 -45.04 -14.45 -10.19
C LEU A 115 -46.27 -15.33 -9.92
N LEU A 116 -47.16 -14.88 -9.04
CA LEU A 116 -48.45 -15.53 -8.77
C LEU A 116 -49.58 -14.70 -9.36
N THR A 117 -50.42 -15.33 -10.17
CA THR A 117 -51.61 -14.73 -10.77
C THR A 117 -52.87 -15.00 -9.92
N PRO A 118 -53.92 -14.17 -10.05
CA PRO A 118 -55.13 -14.33 -9.25
C PRO A 118 -55.81 -15.69 -9.41
N GLY A 119 -56.03 -16.39 -8.29
CA GLY A 119 -56.62 -17.73 -8.26
C GLY A 119 -55.68 -18.87 -8.67
N GLU A 120 -54.38 -18.60 -8.83
CA GLU A 120 -53.38 -19.62 -9.18
C GLU A 120 -53.02 -20.50 -7.97
N GLU A 121 -52.93 -21.81 -8.19
CA GLU A 121 -52.31 -22.76 -7.28
C GLU A 121 -50.98 -23.22 -7.89
N TYR A 122 -49.90 -22.66 -7.37
CA TYR A 122 -48.55 -22.88 -7.89
C TYR A 122 -47.78 -23.86 -6.99
N GLU A 123 -47.55 -25.07 -7.51
CA GLU A 123 -46.73 -26.09 -6.86
C GLU A 123 -45.29 -26.03 -7.41
N MET A 124 -44.32 -25.75 -6.54
CA MET A 124 -42.92 -25.67 -6.91
C MET A 124 -42.29 -27.06 -7.09
N PRO A 125 -41.37 -27.24 -8.06
CA PRO A 125 -40.48 -28.39 -8.07
C PRO A 125 -39.73 -28.52 -6.74
N PRO A 126 -39.39 -29.74 -6.30
CA PRO A 126 -38.67 -29.95 -5.04
C PRO A 126 -37.39 -29.11 -4.97
N VAL A 127 -37.29 -28.27 -3.94
CA VAL A 127 -36.14 -27.39 -3.74
C VAL A 127 -35.05 -28.16 -3.01
N GLN A 128 -33.96 -28.44 -3.70
CA GLN A 128 -32.80 -29.11 -3.13
C GLN A 128 -31.89 -28.10 -2.42
N LEU A 129 -31.82 -28.19 -1.09
CA LEU A 129 -30.86 -27.43 -0.29
C LEU A 129 -29.47 -28.02 -0.46
N GLN A 130 -28.48 -27.14 -0.54
CA GLN A 130 -27.07 -27.53 -0.51
C GLN A 130 -26.59 -27.55 0.94
N ILE A 131 -25.76 -28.52 1.31
CA ILE A 131 -25.13 -28.55 2.64
C ILE A 131 -24.35 -27.25 2.82
N ALA A 132 -24.50 -26.60 3.97
CA ALA A 132 -23.66 -25.46 4.29
C ALA A 132 -22.23 -25.98 4.45
N THR A 133 -21.39 -25.83 3.42
CA THR A 133 -19.96 -25.91 3.61
C THR A 133 -19.64 -24.84 4.63
N ALA A 134 -19.15 -25.23 5.81
CA ALA A 134 -18.46 -24.31 6.68
C ALA A 134 -17.34 -23.72 5.82
N THR A 135 -17.56 -22.52 5.29
CA THR A 135 -16.45 -21.65 4.95
C THR A 135 -15.79 -21.41 6.30
N ALA A 136 -14.86 -22.29 6.65
CA ALA A 136 -13.65 -21.80 7.26
C ALA A 136 -13.14 -20.77 6.26
N GLN A 137 -13.55 -19.51 6.43
CA GLN A 137 -12.57 -18.45 6.29
C GLN A 137 -11.46 -18.89 7.23
N VAL A 138 -10.50 -19.63 6.69
CA VAL A 138 -9.13 -19.45 7.14
C VAL A 138 -8.87 -18.00 6.77
N ASP A 139 -9.28 -17.07 7.64
CA ASP A 139 -8.64 -15.77 7.70
C ASP A 139 -7.19 -16.14 7.96
N VAL A 140 -6.40 -16.21 6.88
CA VAL A 140 -4.95 -16.18 6.96
C VAL A 140 -4.69 -14.82 7.56
N THR A 141 -4.71 -14.78 8.88
CA THR A 141 -4.47 -13.57 9.63
C THR A 141 -2.97 -13.39 9.53
N PHE A 142 -2.52 -12.80 8.42
CA PHE A 142 -1.12 -12.48 8.21
C PHE A 142 -0.69 -11.72 9.45
N THR A 143 0.32 -12.24 10.14
CA THR A 143 0.86 -11.51 11.27
C THR A 143 1.46 -10.21 10.75
N GLN A 144 1.59 -9.19 11.60
CA GLN A 144 2.26 -7.95 11.22
C GLN A 144 3.66 -8.22 10.62
N TYR A 145 4.34 -9.27 11.12
CA TYR A 145 5.61 -9.71 10.61
C TYR A 145 5.52 -10.16 9.14
N ASP A 146 4.55 -11.01 8.81
CA ASP A 146 4.38 -11.55 7.45
C ASP A 146 4.05 -10.44 6.45
N MET A 147 3.14 -9.53 6.82
CA MET A 147 2.81 -8.35 6.01
C MET A 147 4.04 -7.45 5.78
N ALA A 148 4.84 -7.24 6.83
CA ALA A 148 6.06 -6.45 6.73
C ALA A 148 7.14 -7.16 5.88
N GLN A 149 7.21 -8.49 5.90
CA GLN A 149 8.13 -9.28 5.07
C GLN A 149 7.76 -9.17 3.59
N GLU A 150 6.48 -9.31 3.27
CA GLU A 150 5.99 -9.20 1.89
C GLU A 150 6.24 -7.80 1.32
N GLN A 151 5.91 -6.76 2.09
CA GLN A 151 6.20 -5.36 1.71
C GLN A 151 7.71 -5.10 1.57
N LEU A 152 8.55 -5.75 2.39
CA LEU A 152 9.99 -5.69 2.24
C LEU A 152 10.45 -6.34 0.93
N HIS A 153 9.88 -7.49 0.59
CA HIS A 153 10.20 -8.17 -0.66
C HIS A 153 9.84 -7.30 -1.88
N GLU A 154 8.69 -6.63 -1.85
CA GLU A 154 8.33 -5.63 -2.86
C GLU A 154 9.33 -4.47 -2.89
N GLN A 155 9.73 -3.96 -1.72
CA GLN A 155 10.71 -2.87 -1.58
C GLN A 155 12.08 -3.23 -2.13
N GLU A 156 12.57 -4.44 -1.89
CA GLU A 156 13.86 -4.95 -2.39
C GLU A 156 13.91 -5.05 -3.93
N GLN A 157 12.76 -5.09 -4.60
CA GLN A 157 12.68 -5.08 -6.06
C GLN A 157 12.65 -3.66 -6.64
N GLN A 158 12.39 -2.62 -5.82
CA GLN A 158 12.29 -1.25 -6.30
C GLN A 158 13.65 -0.71 -6.71
N ARG A 159 13.77 -0.31 -7.98
CA ARG A 159 14.99 0.28 -8.53
C ARG A 159 14.72 1.55 -9.32
N ILE A 160 15.51 2.59 -9.06
CA ILE A 160 15.54 3.81 -9.85
C ILE A 160 16.37 3.55 -11.11
N PHE A 161 15.81 3.87 -12.28
CA PHE A 161 16.42 3.60 -13.59
C PHE A 161 16.84 2.14 -13.79
N ALA A 162 16.15 1.21 -13.12
CA ALA A 162 16.44 -0.24 -13.09
C ALA A 162 17.82 -0.64 -12.51
N ILE A 163 18.66 0.32 -12.10
CA ILE A 163 20.02 0.06 -11.62
C ILE A 163 20.13 0.32 -10.12
N PHE A 164 19.73 1.51 -9.69
CA PHE A 164 19.99 1.98 -8.34
C PHE A 164 18.91 1.51 -7.36
N PRO A 165 19.28 1.02 -6.16
CA PRO A 165 18.32 0.54 -5.18
C PRO A 165 17.42 1.69 -4.69
N ASN A 166 16.12 1.42 -4.54
CA ASN A 166 15.16 2.36 -3.96
C ASN A 166 14.38 1.72 -2.79
N PHE A 167 15.08 0.93 -1.97
CA PHE A 167 14.44 0.03 -1.01
C PHE A 167 13.86 0.75 0.22
N TYR A 168 14.29 1.98 0.50
CA TYR A 168 13.82 2.77 1.64
C TYR A 168 12.56 3.60 1.34
N VAL A 169 11.81 3.27 0.29
CA VAL A 169 10.60 4.00 -0.08
C VAL A 169 9.40 3.07 -0.05
N THR A 170 8.35 3.52 0.64
CA THR A 170 7.05 2.85 0.62
C THR A 170 6.02 3.72 -0.10
N TYR A 171 5.34 3.12 -1.07
CA TYR A 171 4.17 3.70 -1.73
C TYR A 171 2.86 3.32 -1.03
N ASN A 172 2.93 2.46 -0.01
CA ASN A 172 1.80 2.10 0.85
C ASN A 172 1.82 2.93 2.14
N TRP A 173 0.82 3.80 2.31
CA TRP A 173 0.70 4.68 3.48
C TRP A 173 0.42 3.92 4.78
N LYS A 174 -0.20 2.74 4.66
CA LYS A 174 -0.52 1.81 5.75
C LYS A 174 0.49 0.66 5.83
N ALA A 175 1.71 0.85 5.33
CA ALA A 175 2.76 -0.16 5.45
C ALA A 175 2.94 -0.59 6.92
N ALA A 176 3.13 -1.89 7.11
CA ALA A 176 3.38 -2.50 8.39
C ALA A 176 4.76 -2.05 8.89
N PRO A 177 4.88 -1.65 10.17
CA PRO A 177 6.17 -1.33 10.76
C PRO A 177 7.15 -2.49 10.68
N LEU A 178 8.42 -2.18 10.39
CA LEU A 178 9.49 -3.17 10.33
C LEU A 178 9.97 -3.56 11.73
N THR A 179 10.20 -4.84 11.95
CA THR A 179 10.93 -5.33 13.12
C THR A 179 12.42 -4.96 13.05
N PRO A 180 13.17 -4.98 14.17
CA PRO A 180 14.61 -4.75 14.15
C PRO A 180 15.35 -5.63 13.13
N GLY A 181 15.08 -6.95 13.11
CA GLY A 181 15.73 -7.86 12.15
C GLY A 181 15.44 -7.50 10.69
N GLN A 182 14.22 -7.05 10.40
CA GLN A 182 13.81 -6.56 9.08
C GLN A 182 14.54 -5.27 8.68
N LYS A 183 14.75 -4.35 9.62
CA LYS A 183 15.52 -3.12 9.39
C LYS A 183 16.98 -3.43 9.06
N PHE A 184 17.62 -4.32 9.82
CA PHE A 184 18.99 -4.78 9.55
C PHE A 184 19.10 -5.47 8.19
N LYS A 185 18.14 -6.34 7.84
CA LYS A 185 18.10 -6.99 6.52
C LYS A 185 18.00 -5.96 5.39
N LEU A 186 17.10 -5.00 5.51
CA LEU A 186 16.93 -3.92 4.53
C LEU A 186 18.21 -3.10 4.36
N SER A 187 18.85 -2.70 5.47
CA SER A 187 20.10 -1.94 5.43
C SER A 187 21.24 -2.70 4.81
N LEU A 188 21.41 -3.97 5.18
CA LEU A 188 22.43 -4.83 4.60
C LEU A 188 22.16 -5.05 3.11
N ARG A 189 20.91 -5.25 2.71
CA ARG A 189 20.53 -5.44 1.32
C ARG A 189 20.80 -4.20 0.47
N ALA A 190 20.52 -3.01 1.00
CA ALA A 190 20.78 -1.75 0.32
C ALA A 190 22.29 -1.47 0.15
N SER A 191 23.08 -1.70 1.20
CA SER A 191 24.53 -1.42 1.19
C SER A 191 25.37 -2.48 0.47
N SER A 192 24.82 -3.68 0.26
CA SER A 192 25.45 -4.74 -0.54
C SER A 192 24.93 -4.80 -1.99
N ASP A 193 24.02 -3.89 -2.39
CA ASP A 193 23.49 -3.87 -3.74
C ASP A 193 24.57 -3.43 -4.76
N PRO A 194 24.65 -4.05 -5.95
CA PRO A 194 25.59 -3.62 -6.98
C PRO A 194 25.44 -2.14 -7.39
N GLY A 195 24.21 -1.61 -7.39
CA GLY A 195 23.93 -0.21 -7.68
C GLY A 195 24.55 0.75 -6.67
N PHE A 196 24.66 0.34 -5.40
CA PHE A 196 25.38 1.12 -4.37
C PHE A 196 26.87 1.24 -4.73
N PHE A 197 27.54 0.12 -5.05
CA PHE A 197 28.96 0.16 -5.41
C PHE A 197 29.22 0.92 -6.71
N LEU A 198 28.33 0.83 -7.70
CA LEU A 198 28.42 1.62 -8.93
C LEU A 198 28.33 3.12 -8.64
N GLN A 199 27.40 3.54 -7.78
CA GLN A 199 27.28 4.94 -7.36
C GLN A 199 28.55 5.39 -6.62
N THR A 200 29.06 4.60 -5.69
CA THR A 200 30.28 4.92 -4.93
C THR A 200 31.52 5.00 -5.83
N ALA A 201 31.62 4.11 -6.83
CA ALA A 201 32.69 4.16 -7.82
C ALA A 201 32.66 5.44 -8.66
N ALA A 202 31.47 5.92 -9.02
CA ALA A 202 31.31 7.19 -9.72
C ALA A 202 31.66 8.39 -8.84
N ILE A 203 31.23 8.39 -7.57
CA ILE A 203 31.60 9.44 -6.59
C ILE A 203 33.12 9.51 -6.42
N ALA A 204 33.77 8.38 -6.16
CA ALA A 204 35.22 8.31 -6.03
C ALA A 204 35.95 8.78 -7.30
N GLY A 205 35.36 8.57 -8.49
CA GLY A 205 35.91 9.06 -9.76
C GLY A 205 35.84 10.58 -9.89
N ILE A 206 34.74 11.18 -9.45
CA ILE A 206 34.57 12.64 -9.39
C ILE A 206 35.53 13.24 -8.35
N GLU A 207 35.60 12.66 -7.16
CA GLU A 207 36.53 13.09 -6.10
C GLU A 207 37.99 12.97 -6.55
N GLN A 208 38.33 11.90 -7.29
CA GLN A 208 39.65 11.73 -7.90
C GLN A 208 39.96 12.84 -8.89
N TRP A 209 39.00 13.14 -9.80
CA TRP A 209 39.13 14.19 -10.81
C TRP A 209 39.27 15.59 -10.19
N GLN A 210 38.55 15.85 -9.09
CA GLN A 210 38.61 17.11 -8.34
C GLN A 210 39.77 17.18 -7.35
N ASN A 211 40.54 16.09 -7.20
CA ASN A 211 41.55 15.94 -6.15
C ASN A 211 41.00 16.12 -4.73
N THR A 212 39.71 15.85 -4.48
CA THR A 212 39.12 15.93 -3.14
C THR A 212 39.85 14.97 -2.20
N TYR A 213 40.17 15.37 -0.96
CA TYR A 213 41.05 14.63 -0.03
C TYR A 213 42.46 14.40 -0.59
N GLU A 214 43.19 15.48 -0.86
CA GLU A 214 44.52 15.46 -1.52
C GLU A 214 45.51 14.50 -0.85
N GLY A 215 45.41 14.31 0.47
CA GLY A 215 46.24 13.39 1.25
C GLY A 215 46.16 11.92 0.83
N TYR A 216 45.13 11.52 0.07
CA TYR A 216 45.06 10.18 -0.52
C TYR A 216 45.95 10.00 -1.75
N GLY A 217 46.39 11.10 -2.38
CA GLY A 217 47.21 11.12 -3.59
C GLY A 217 46.39 10.93 -4.87
N GLN A 218 47.08 10.95 -6.02
CA GLN A 218 46.50 10.78 -7.35
C GLN A 218 46.78 9.37 -7.92
N GLY A 219 46.14 9.03 -9.05
CA GLY A 219 46.24 7.71 -9.68
C GLY A 219 45.38 6.63 -9.01
N ALA A 220 45.60 5.37 -9.41
CA ALA A 220 44.76 4.24 -9.00
C ALA A 220 44.70 4.05 -7.48
N GLN A 221 45.81 4.25 -6.77
CA GLN A 221 45.85 4.14 -5.32
C GLN A 221 44.98 5.21 -4.63
N GLY A 222 45.04 6.46 -5.10
CA GLY A 222 44.19 7.54 -4.59
C GLY A 222 42.71 7.25 -4.84
N TYR A 223 42.38 6.74 -6.02
CA TYR A 223 41.01 6.38 -6.40
C TYR A 223 40.46 5.29 -5.48
N PHE A 224 41.23 4.21 -5.26
CA PHE A 224 40.78 3.12 -4.40
C PHE A 224 40.66 3.51 -2.92
N LYS A 225 41.49 4.43 -2.43
CA LYS A 225 41.32 5.01 -1.08
C LYS A 225 40.02 5.80 -0.96
N ARG A 226 39.70 6.63 -1.96
CA ARG A 226 38.43 7.38 -2.04
C ARG A 226 37.24 6.43 -2.10
N PHE A 227 37.27 5.47 -3.02
CA PHE A 227 36.24 4.44 -3.16
C PHE A 227 36.01 3.67 -1.86
N GLY A 228 37.09 3.25 -1.18
CA GLY A 228 37.01 2.56 0.10
C GLY A 228 36.40 3.44 1.21
N ALA A 229 36.81 4.70 1.30
CA ALA A 229 36.25 5.67 2.23
C ALA A 229 34.75 5.88 1.96
N SER A 230 34.37 6.29 0.75
CA SER A 230 32.97 6.52 0.37
C SER A 230 32.10 5.26 0.55
N SER A 231 32.66 4.06 0.35
CA SER A 231 31.95 2.79 0.62
C SER A 231 31.71 2.60 2.12
N ALA A 232 32.71 2.89 2.96
CA ALA A 232 32.60 2.83 4.41
C ALA A 232 31.61 3.87 4.95
N ASP A 233 31.62 5.10 4.44
CA ASP A 233 30.64 6.14 4.75
C ASP A 233 29.23 5.68 4.43
N GLY A 234 29.00 5.22 3.19
CA GLY A 234 27.69 4.76 2.74
C GLY A 234 27.17 3.56 3.52
N PHE A 235 28.03 2.58 3.82
CA PHE A 235 27.68 1.44 4.65
C PHE A 235 27.35 1.87 6.08
N THR A 236 28.18 2.72 6.69
CA THR A 236 27.98 3.23 8.05
C THR A 236 26.67 4.01 8.15
N ALA A 237 26.39 4.89 7.19
CA ALA A 237 25.15 5.65 7.12
C ALA A 237 23.93 4.75 6.95
N ALA A 238 24.01 3.74 6.07
CA ALA A 238 22.94 2.77 5.88
C ALA A 238 22.65 1.95 7.16
N MET A 239 23.70 1.51 7.86
CA MET A 239 23.54 0.72 9.09
C MET A 239 23.06 1.58 10.26
N ILE A 240 23.64 2.75 10.48
CA ILE A 240 23.26 3.63 11.60
C ILE A 240 21.87 4.21 11.38
N GLY A 241 21.63 4.80 10.21
CA GLY A 241 20.39 5.50 9.88
C GLY A 241 19.25 4.60 9.42
N GLY A 242 19.56 3.40 8.91
CA GLY A 242 18.56 2.44 8.42
C GLY A 242 18.24 1.30 9.36
N ALA A 243 19.17 0.90 10.24
CA ALA A 243 19.01 -0.27 11.11
C ALA A 243 19.18 0.02 12.59
N ILE A 244 20.36 0.51 13.02
CA ILE A 244 20.74 0.59 14.43
C ILE A 244 19.86 1.61 15.18
N LEU A 245 19.92 2.90 14.79
CA LEU A 245 19.13 3.93 15.48
C LEU A 245 17.62 3.73 15.29
N PRO A 246 17.11 3.40 14.09
CA PRO A 246 15.69 3.12 13.94
C PRO A 246 15.19 1.94 14.76
N SER A 247 16.03 0.93 15.01
CA SER A 247 15.68 -0.20 15.90
C SER A 247 15.67 0.21 17.37
N LEU A 248 16.68 0.97 17.81
CA LEU A 248 16.80 1.42 19.20
C LEU A 248 15.75 2.46 19.59
N LEU A 249 15.38 3.34 18.65
CA LEU A 249 14.45 4.45 18.89
C LEU A 249 13.02 4.13 18.41
N HIS A 250 12.78 2.90 17.96
CA HIS A 250 11.48 2.45 17.46
C HIS A 250 10.93 3.35 16.34
N GLN A 251 11.77 3.62 15.34
CA GLN A 251 11.49 4.46 14.18
C GLN A 251 11.48 3.65 12.89
N ASP A 252 10.59 4.00 11.96
CA ASP A 252 10.58 3.43 10.62
C ASP A 252 11.59 4.18 9.75
N PRO A 253 12.59 3.50 9.17
CA PRO A 253 13.63 4.14 8.37
C PRO A 253 13.14 4.55 6.97
N ARG A 254 11.92 4.19 6.57
CA ARG A 254 11.43 4.38 5.20
C ARG A 254 10.78 5.75 5.00
N TYR A 255 10.96 6.30 3.80
CA TYR A 255 10.20 7.43 3.30
C TYR A 255 8.82 6.97 2.82
N PHE A 256 7.76 7.53 3.39
CA PHE A 256 6.38 7.29 2.98
C PHE A 256 6.02 8.24 1.84
N TYR A 257 5.88 7.72 0.62
CA TYR A 257 5.58 8.55 -0.54
C TYR A 257 4.15 9.11 -0.48
N LYS A 258 4.00 10.44 -0.62
CA LYS A 258 2.70 11.11 -0.44
C LYS A 258 1.87 11.15 -1.72
N GLY A 259 2.44 11.61 -2.82
CA GLY A 259 1.89 11.53 -4.18
C GLY A 259 0.61 12.30 -4.51
N THR A 260 -0.13 12.73 -3.50
CA THR A 260 -1.44 13.38 -3.62
C THR A 260 -1.43 14.73 -2.91
N GLY A 261 -2.39 15.59 -3.27
CA GLY A 261 -2.50 16.96 -2.77
C GLY A 261 -1.71 17.99 -3.60
N THR A 262 -1.69 19.23 -3.12
CA THR A 262 -1.06 20.35 -3.82
C THR A 262 0.47 20.26 -3.82
N ILE A 263 1.13 20.89 -4.80
CA ILE A 263 2.60 20.96 -4.87
C ILE A 263 3.18 21.47 -3.54
N ARG A 264 2.62 22.56 -3.00
CA ARG A 264 3.06 23.12 -1.71
C ARG A 264 2.94 22.11 -0.56
N SER A 265 1.81 21.39 -0.48
CA SER A 265 1.59 20.38 0.55
C SER A 265 2.57 19.20 0.45
N ARG A 266 2.96 18.83 -0.76
CA ARG A 266 3.91 17.74 -1.03
C ARG A 266 5.35 18.16 -0.77
N VAL A 267 5.73 19.40 -1.14
CA VAL A 267 7.02 20.00 -0.80
C VAL A 267 7.21 20.10 0.72
N LEU A 268 6.25 20.69 1.42
CA LEU A 268 6.33 20.83 2.88
C LEU A 268 6.44 19.48 3.59
N TYR A 269 5.68 18.49 3.10
CA TYR A 269 5.76 17.13 3.60
C TYR A 269 7.15 16.51 3.39
N ALA A 270 7.67 16.53 2.16
CA ALA A 270 8.98 15.95 1.83
C ALA A 270 10.14 16.61 2.57
N ILE A 271 10.04 17.91 2.87
CA ILE A 271 11.04 18.58 3.72
C ILE A 271 10.85 18.17 5.19
N SER A 272 9.61 18.04 5.66
CA SER A 272 9.34 17.67 7.05
C SER A 272 9.83 16.26 7.41
N THR A 273 9.90 15.33 6.46
CA THR A 273 10.32 13.93 6.72
C THR A 273 11.77 13.80 7.20
N VAL A 274 12.57 14.85 6.99
CA VAL A 274 13.94 14.94 7.49
C VAL A 274 13.98 15.01 9.02
N VAL A 275 12.99 15.67 9.62
CA VAL A 275 12.90 15.89 11.07
C VAL A 275 11.70 15.21 11.72
N ILE A 276 10.80 14.59 10.94
CA ILE A 276 9.66 13.81 11.40
C ILE A 276 9.64 12.47 10.67
N CYS A 277 9.51 11.37 11.38
CA CYS A 277 9.35 10.04 10.80
C CYS A 277 8.14 9.32 11.40
N LYS A 278 7.76 8.20 10.79
CA LYS A 278 6.79 7.29 11.39
C LYS A 278 7.50 6.44 12.43
N GLY A 279 6.89 6.23 13.59
CA GLY A 279 7.34 5.30 14.60
C GLY A 279 6.87 3.87 14.31
N ASP A 280 7.46 2.90 15.00
CA ASP A 280 7.02 1.50 14.91
C ASP A 280 5.60 1.28 15.45
N ASN A 281 5.08 2.27 16.20
CA ASN A 281 3.70 2.35 16.66
C ASN A 281 2.73 2.96 15.61
N GLY A 282 3.23 3.28 14.41
CA GLY A 282 2.47 3.89 13.31
C GLY A 282 2.18 5.38 13.45
N LYS A 283 2.61 6.04 14.53
CA LYS A 283 2.40 7.47 14.78
C LYS A 283 3.58 8.30 14.25
N TRP A 284 3.34 9.56 13.90
CA TRP A 284 4.40 10.49 13.51
C TRP A 284 5.12 11.02 14.75
N GLN A 285 6.45 11.07 14.69
CA GLN A 285 7.30 11.52 15.80
C GLN A 285 8.59 12.19 15.28
N PRO A 286 9.32 12.96 16.12
CA PRO A 286 10.58 13.55 15.70
C PRO A 286 11.59 12.49 15.24
N ASN A 287 12.26 12.74 14.11
CA ASN A 287 13.20 11.83 13.48
C ASN A 287 14.59 11.91 14.12
N TYR A 288 14.70 11.44 15.35
CA TYR A 288 15.96 11.34 16.08
C TYR A 288 16.99 10.45 15.36
N SER A 289 16.56 9.38 14.69
CA SER A 289 17.48 8.47 13.98
C SER A 289 18.23 9.18 12.86
N ASN A 290 17.56 10.03 12.08
CA ASN A 290 18.21 10.79 11.02
C ASN A 290 19.15 11.87 11.58
N VAL A 291 18.70 12.64 12.57
CA VAL A 291 19.51 13.73 13.16
C VAL A 291 20.75 13.18 13.88
N LEU A 292 20.57 12.21 14.79
CA LEU A 292 21.66 11.60 15.52
C LEU A 292 22.52 10.71 14.62
N GLY A 293 21.94 10.08 13.61
CA GLY A 293 22.65 9.24 12.65
C GLY A 293 23.61 10.03 11.77
N ASN A 294 23.19 11.21 11.30
CA ASN A 294 24.06 12.12 10.54
C ASN A 294 25.23 12.61 11.39
N LEU A 295 24.99 12.94 12.67
CA LEU A 295 26.04 13.32 13.61
C LEU A 295 27.00 12.16 13.92
N ALA A 296 26.48 10.97 14.19
CA ALA A 296 27.28 9.78 14.48
C ALA A 296 28.15 9.38 13.27
N SER A 297 27.58 9.40 12.07
CA SER A 297 28.30 9.07 10.84
C SER A 297 29.40 10.08 10.55
N ALA A 298 29.13 11.38 10.71
CA ALA A 298 30.14 12.43 10.58
C ALA A 298 31.25 12.31 11.64
N GLY A 299 30.92 11.84 12.85
CA GLY A 299 31.91 11.59 13.91
C GLY A 299 32.82 10.42 13.58
N ILE A 300 32.25 9.31 13.09
CA ILE A 300 32.99 8.11 12.70
C ILE A 300 33.89 8.37 11.49
N SER A 301 33.45 9.22 10.55
CA SER A 301 34.24 9.50 9.35
C SER A 301 35.57 10.21 9.62
N ASN A 302 35.65 10.96 10.73
CA ASN A 302 36.91 11.51 11.21
C ASN A 302 37.97 10.43 11.54
N ALA A 303 37.58 9.17 11.78
CA ALA A 303 38.54 8.11 12.11
C ALA A 303 39.39 7.68 10.90
N TYR A 304 38.86 7.78 9.68
CA TYR A 304 39.51 7.27 8.48
C TYR A 304 39.84 8.34 7.42
N TYR A 305 39.23 9.53 7.43
CA TYR A 305 39.65 10.63 6.54
C TYR A 305 41.08 11.14 6.84
N PRO A 306 41.80 11.81 5.91
CA PRO A 306 43.15 12.32 6.18
C PRO A 306 43.19 13.35 7.33
N ALA A 307 44.31 13.43 8.06
CA ALA A 307 44.43 14.33 9.21
C ALA A 307 44.24 15.82 8.87
N SER A 308 44.55 16.21 7.64
CA SER A 308 44.29 17.55 7.10
C SER A 308 42.80 17.90 7.03
N ASP A 309 41.91 16.91 6.97
CA ASP A 309 40.47 17.10 6.76
C ASP A 309 39.66 16.80 8.05
N ARG A 310 40.33 16.33 9.11
CA ARG A 310 39.77 16.05 10.45
C ARG A 310 39.66 17.33 11.30
N HIS A 311 38.92 18.34 10.86
CA HIS A 311 38.84 19.63 11.59
C HIS A 311 37.80 19.66 12.73
N GLY A 312 37.88 18.70 13.65
CA GLY A 312 37.20 18.73 14.96
C GLY A 312 35.67 18.76 14.93
N ALA A 313 35.07 19.24 16.03
CA ALA A 313 33.62 19.21 16.25
C ALA A 313 32.83 20.08 15.25
N ARG A 314 33.42 21.17 14.74
CA ARG A 314 32.75 22.09 13.81
C ARG A 314 32.49 21.44 12.44
N VAL A 315 33.48 20.78 11.85
CA VAL A 315 33.31 20.06 10.58
C VAL A 315 32.38 18.86 10.72
N THR A 316 32.35 18.23 11.90
CA THR A 316 31.37 17.17 12.21
C THR A 316 29.93 17.71 12.17
N ILE A 317 29.69 18.88 12.75
CA ILE A 317 28.38 19.56 12.72
C ILE A 317 28.03 20.00 11.29
N ASP A 318 28.98 20.62 10.58
CA ASP A 318 28.76 21.08 9.20
C ASP A 318 28.40 19.89 8.28
N ASN A 319 29.11 18.76 8.40
CA ASN A 319 28.81 17.54 7.66
C ASN A 319 27.45 16.94 8.02
N ALA A 320 27.07 16.97 9.30
CA ALA A 320 25.75 16.50 9.72
C ALA A 320 24.62 17.39 9.18
N LEU A 321 24.83 18.71 9.10
CA LEU A 321 23.89 19.65 8.49
C LEU A 321 23.78 19.43 6.97
N ILE A 322 24.91 19.17 6.29
CA ILE A 322 24.94 18.80 4.87
C ILE A 322 24.18 17.49 4.65
N GLY A 323 24.40 16.47 5.48
CA GLY A 323 23.65 15.20 5.43
C GLY A 323 22.15 15.42 5.60
N THR A 324 21.76 16.28 6.53
CA THR A 324 20.36 16.65 6.76
C THR A 324 19.74 17.37 5.54
N ALA A 325 20.46 18.33 4.96
CA ALA A 325 20.03 19.04 3.76
C ALA A 325 19.95 18.09 2.54
N SER A 326 20.87 17.14 2.42
CA SER A 326 20.85 16.11 1.38
C SER A 326 19.63 15.20 1.50
N GLY A 327 19.19 14.89 2.75
CA GLY A 327 17.96 14.16 3.01
C GLY A 327 16.71 14.91 2.55
N ALA A 328 16.67 16.24 2.73
CA ALA A 328 15.57 17.08 2.24
C ALA A 328 15.48 17.06 0.71
N PHE A 329 16.63 17.24 0.06
CA PHE A 329 16.73 17.18 -1.39
C PHE A 329 16.33 15.79 -1.92
N SER A 330 16.84 14.72 -1.31
CA SER A 330 16.49 13.35 -1.67
C SER A 330 14.99 13.09 -1.53
N SER A 331 14.36 13.56 -0.45
CA SER A 331 12.92 13.42 -0.23
C SER A 331 12.11 14.18 -1.30
N LEU A 332 12.55 15.37 -1.69
CA LEU A 332 11.93 16.14 -2.79
C LEU A 332 12.09 15.43 -4.14
N MET A 333 13.28 14.89 -4.42
CA MET A 333 13.54 14.09 -5.60
C MET A 333 12.65 12.86 -5.63
N GLN A 334 12.47 12.18 -4.51
CA GLN A 334 11.57 11.05 -4.38
C GLN A 334 10.11 11.43 -4.66
N GLU A 335 9.69 12.57 -4.14
CA GLU A 335 8.32 13.06 -4.27
C GLU A 335 7.97 13.44 -5.71
N PHE A 336 8.88 14.10 -6.45
CA PHE A 336 8.55 14.73 -7.73
C PHE A 336 9.20 14.10 -8.96
N VAL A 337 10.30 13.37 -8.81
CA VAL A 337 11.10 12.89 -9.95
C VAL A 337 11.26 11.38 -9.95
N LEU A 338 11.84 10.82 -8.88
CA LEU A 338 12.33 9.43 -8.88
C LEU A 338 11.20 8.39 -8.97
N ARG A 339 9.98 8.73 -8.51
CA ARG A 339 8.81 7.88 -8.73
C ARG A 339 8.57 7.55 -10.21
N LYS A 340 8.82 8.48 -11.13
CA LYS A 340 8.58 8.24 -12.57
C LYS A 340 9.53 7.20 -13.16
N PHE A 341 10.68 6.99 -12.50
CA PHE A 341 11.74 6.10 -12.94
C PHE A 341 11.87 4.85 -12.07
N THR A 342 10.93 4.65 -11.14
CA THR A 342 10.81 3.43 -10.35
C THR A 342 9.68 2.59 -10.95
N PRO A 343 9.97 1.43 -11.56
CA PRO A 343 8.95 0.54 -12.10
C PRO A 343 7.95 0.15 -11.01
N HIS A 344 6.66 0.13 -11.36
CA HIS A 344 5.60 -0.25 -10.42
C HIS A 344 5.29 -1.73 -10.61
N HIS A 345 5.24 -2.51 -9.53
CA HIS A 345 4.40 -3.70 -9.52
C HIS A 345 2.95 -3.26 -9.35
N LYS A 346 2.07 -3.73 -10.24
CA LYS A 346 0.62 -3.60 -10.03
C LYS A 346 0.25 -4.47 -8.83
N PRO A 347 -0.65 -4.00 -7.96
CA PRO A 347 -1.19 -4.81 -6.87
C PRO A 347 -1.90 -6.05 -7.41
#